data_AF-A0A3D3S0K2-F1
#
_entry.id   AF-A0A3D3S0K2-F1
#
_cell.length_a   1.000
_cell.length_b   1.000
_cell.length_c   1.000
_cell.angle_alpha   90.00
_cell.angle_beta   90.00
_cell.angle_gamma   90.00
#
_symmetry.space_group_name_H-M   'P 1'
#
loop_
_entity.id
_entity.type
_entity.pdbx_description
1 polymer ?
#
loop_
_entity_poly.entity_id
_entity_poly.type
_entity_poly.pdbx_seq_one_letter_code
_entity_poly.pdbx_strand_id
1 'polypeptide(L)'
;MQPSVEIGPLSGPLLVTVAYLGFWYYLLVGLQRKTKYRLFKEYTADGRQFDRYFGQDPQMLAADRAVINTQEQMVPFLTAFWMYALFVSPRVATVLGMAYIALRFFYPRLLGKALFRMQPRRVYFVTVPSYALIFYMLGATVWQVIGSS
;
A
#
# COMPACT_ATOMS: atom_id res chain seq x y z
N MET A 1 -27.96 9.73 25.53
CA MET A 1 -27.61 8.41 24.94
C MET A 1 -26.40 8.63 24.04
N GLN A 2 -25.22 8.14 24.42
CA GLN A 2 -24.13 8.03 23.46
C GLN A 2 -24.52 6.96 22.45
N PRO A 3 -24.49 7.22 21.13
CA PRO A 3 -24.67 6.16 20.16
C PRO A 3 -23.48 5.22 20.31
N SER A 4 -23.71 4.05 20.90
CA SER A 4 -22.72 2.97 20.90
C SER A 4 -22.58 2.52 19.46
N VAL A 5 -21.53 2.96 18.78
CA VAL A 5 -21.11 2.35 17.53
C VAL A 5 -20.90 0.88 17.85
N GLU A 6 -21.71 -0.01 17.28
CA GLU A 6 -21.49 -1.44 17.43
C GLU A 6 -20.15 -1.76 16.76
N ILE A 7 -19.08 -1.87 17.56
CA ILE A 7 -17.71 -2.10 17.08
C ILE A 7 -17.57 -3.52 16.51
N GLY A 8 -18.47 -4.44 16.91
CA GLY A 8 -18.43 -5.86 16.54
C GLY A 8 -18.23 -6.09 15.03
N PRO A 9 -19.13 -5.59 14.17
CA PRO A 9 -19.01 -5.77 12.71
C PRO A 9 -17.80 -5.06 12.09
N LEU A 10 -17.31 -3.96 12.68
CA LEU A 10 -16.22 -3.14 12.12
C LEU A 10 -14.83 -3.52 12.63
N SER A 11 -14.73 -4.48 13.54
CA SER A 11 -13.45 -5.01 14.04
C SER A 11 -12.51 -5.47 12.91
N GLY A 12 -13.02 -6.22 11.94
CA GLY A 12 -12.27 -6.65 10.76
C GLY A 12 -11.73 -5.48 9.94
N PRO A 13 -12.59 -4.52 9.52
CA PRO A 13 -12.11 -3.34 8.81
C PRO A 13 -11.07 -2.48 9.55
N LEU A 14 -11.22 -2.36 10.86
CA LEU A 14 -10.23 -1.68 11.71
C LEU A 14 -8.89 -2.41 11.70
N LEU A 15 -8.88 -3.74 11.85
CA LEU A 15 -7.65 -4.54 11.82
C LEU A 15 -6.94 -4.44 10.47
N VAL A 16 -7.68 -4.45 9.36
CA VAL A 16 -7.10 -4.22 8.01
C VAL A 16 -6.45 -2.84 7.93
N THR A 17 -7.11 -1.80 8.45
CA THR A 17 -6.56 -0.44 8.44
C THR A 17 -5.26 -0.37 9.25
N VAL A 18 -5.24 -0.95 10.45
CA VAL A 18 -4.04 -1.03 11.29
C VAL A 18 -2.94 -1.82 10.58
N ALA A 19 -3.26 -2.97 9.98
CA ALA A 19 -2.30 -3.78 9.23
C ALA A 19 -1.74 -3.03 8.01
N TYR A 20 -2.58 -2.29 7.28
CA TYR A 20 -2.18 -1.47 6.15
C TYR A 20 -1.22 -0.36 6.59
N LEU A 21 -1.55 0.36 7.66
CA LEU A 21 -0.68 1.41 8.21
C LEU A 21 0.63 0.83 8.74
N GLY A 22 0.58 -0.33 9.41
CA GLY A 22 1.77 -1.06 9.85
C GLY A 22 2.67 -1.45 8.67
N PHE A 23 2.09 -1.95 7.59
CA PHE A 23 2.83 -2.25 6.36
C PHE A 23 3.42 -0.98 5.72
N TRP A 24 2.66 0.11 5.67
CA TRP A 24 3.15 1.39 5.16
C TRP A 24 4.33 1.92 5.97
N TYR A 25 4.25 1.91 7.31
CA TYR A 25 5.38 2.28 8.18
C TYR A 25 6.56 1.34 8.03
N TYR A 26 6.33 0.04 7.80
CA TYR A 26 7.39 -0.90 7.47
C TYR A 26 8.12 -0.50 6.18
N LEU A 27 7.41 -0.07 5.13
CA LEU A 27 8.06 0.42 3.91
C LEU A 27 8.83 1.73 4.16
N LEU A 28 8.25 2.67 4.89
CA LEU A 28 8.85 3.97 5.17
C LEU A 28 10.11 3.85 6.04
N VAL A 29 9.97 3.19 7.19
CA VAL A 29 11.03 3.11 8.22
C VAL A 29 11.91 1.87 8.03
N GLY A 30 11.30 0.72 7.77
CA GLY A 30 12.00 -0.55 7.65
C GLY A 30 12.78 -0.71 6.34
N LEU A 31 12.23 -0.22 5.22
CA LEU A 31 12.83 -0.34 3.89
C LEU A 31 13.56 0.94 3.47
N GLN A 32 12.84 2.05 3.30
CA GLN A 32 13.38 3.28 2.73
C GLN A 32 14.44 3.93 3.63
N ARG A 33 14.11 4.18 4.91
CA ARG A 33 15.07 4.74 5.87
C ARG A 33 16.29 3.84 6.05
N LYS A 34 16.10 2.53 6.22
CA LYS A 34 17.22 1.57 6.34
C LYS A 34 18.15 1.58 5.12
N THR A 35 17.57 1.62 3.92
CA THR A 35 18.34 1.68 2.66
C THR A 35 19.15 2.98 2.60
N LYS A 36 18.55 4.12 2.94
CA LYS A 36 19.23 5.42 3.01
C LYS A 36 20.48 5.37 3.90
N TYR A 37 20.35 4.89 5.13
CA TYR A 37 21.49 4.86 6.06
C TYR A 37 22.56 3.85 5.66
N ARG A 38 22.17 2.71 5.06
CA ARG A 38 23.12 1.75 4.51
C ARG A 38 23.94 2.38 3.39
N LEU A 39 23.29 2.97 2.39
CA LEU A 39 23.95 3.60 1.25
C LEU A 39 24.84 4.77 1.68
N PHE A 40 24.38 5.59 2.63
CA PHE A 40 25.21 6.65 3.18
C PHE A 40 26.53 6.11 3.75
N LYS A 41 26.48 5.04 4.56
CA LYS A 41 27.68 4.40 5.11
C LYS A 41 28.60 3.82 4.02
N GLU A 42 28.03 3.17 3.01
CA GLU A 42 28.77 2.58 1.89
C GLU A 42 29.49 3.67 1.06
N TYR A 43 28.79 4.74 0.70
CA TYR A 43 29.38 5.83 -0.06
C TYR A 43 30.48 6.56 0.73
N THR A 44 30.27 6.84 2.02
CA THR A 44 31.29 7.46 2.87
C THR A 44 32.54 6.58 3.00
N ALA A 45 32.37 5.25 3.11
CA ALA A 45 33.51 4.33 3.14
C ALA A 45 34.31 4.34 1.83
N ASP A 46 33.63 4.56 0.69
CA ASP A 46 34.26 4.69 -0.63
C ASP A 46 34.81 6.09 -0.92
N GLY A 47 34.74 7.04 0.03
CA GLY A 47 35.12 8.44 -0.19
C GLY A 47 34.20 9.19 -1.17
N ARG A 48 33.00 8.65 -1.45
CA ARG A 48 31.99 9.24 -2.33
C ARG A 48 30.91 9.94 -1.51
N GLN A 49 30.28 10.96 -2.10
CA GLN A 49 29.12 11.62 -1.50
C GLN A 49 27.84 10.91 -1.91
N PHE A 50 27.03 10.49 -0.93
CA PHE A 50 25.68 9.99 -1.20
C PHE A 50 24.71 11.16 -1.39
N ASP A 51 24.23 11.35 -2.61
CA ASP A 51 23.17 12.30 -2.90
C ASP A 51 21.81 11.60 -2.86
N ARG A 52 20.97 12.02 -1.91
CA ARG A 52 19.63 11.46 -1.70
C ARG A 52 18.60 11.97 -2.71
N TYR A 53 18.73 13.21 -3.16
CA TYR A 53 17.67 13.94 -3.86
C TYR A 53 17.93 14.01 -5.36
N PHE A 54 19.18 14.22 -5.76
CA PHE A 54 19.57 14.29 -7.17
C PHE A 54 20.38 13.07 -7.63
N GLY A 55 20.79 12.21 -6.68
CA GLY A 55 21.44 10.93 -6.99
C GLY A 55 20.47 9.90 -7.55
N GLN A 56 20.94 9.09 -8.51
CA GLN A 56 20.17 8.00 -9.12
C GLN A 56 20.59 6.62 -8.60
N ASP A 57 20.86 6.49 -7.30
CA ASP A 57 21.24 5.19 -6.74
C ASP A 57 20.10 4.18 -6.97
N PRO A 58 20.35 3.07 -7.69
CA PRO A 58 19.29 2.14 -8.07
C PRO A 58 18.56 1.51 -6.88
N GLN A 59 19.23 1.33 -5.75
CA GLN A 59 18.62 0.74 -4.56
C GLN A 59 17.73 1.75 -3.85
N MET A 60 18.17 3.01 -3.77
CA MET A 60 17.35 4.10 -3.22
C MET A 60 16.10 4.32 -4.08
N LEU A 61 16.24 4.31 -5.41
CA LEU A 61 15.12 4.41 -6.35
C LEU A 61 14.11 3.28 -6.16
N ALA A 62 14.57 2.04 -5.99
CA ALA A 62 13.68 0.90 -5.73
C ALA A 62 12.90 1.07 -4.41
N ALA A 63 13.58 1.48 -3.34
CA ALA A 63 12.96 1.70 -2.04
C ALA A 63 11.92 2.85 -2.08
N ASP A 64 12.25 3.93 -2.78
CA ASP A 64 11.34 5.08 -2.96
C ASP A 64 10.09 4.70 -3.72
N ARG A 65 10.24 3.97 -4.83
CA ARG A 65 9.10 3.53 -5.64
C ARG A 65 8.17 2.62 -4.84
N ALA A 66 8.69 1.76 -3.96
CA ALA A 66 7.88 0.94 -3.07
C ALA A 66 7.02 1.79 -2.11
N VAL A 67 7.61 2.82 -1.48
CA VAL A 67 6.88 3.72 -0.57
C VAL A 67 5.88 4.59 -1.34
N ILE A 68 6.34 5.29 -2.38
CA ILE A 68 5.53 6.25 -3.15
C ILE A 68 4.35 5.53 -3.80
N ASN A 69 4.56 4.37 -4.43
CA ASN A 69 3.46 3.64 -5.03
C ASN A 69 2.41 3.20 -4.01
N THR A 70 2.84 2.80 -2.81
CA THR A 70 1.91 2.43 -1.73
C THR A 70 1.18 3.67 -1.22
N GLN A 71 1.86 4.81 -1.06
CA GLN A 71 1.29 6.09 -0.66
C GLN A 71 0.22 6.59 -1.64
N GLU A 72 0.52 6.60 -2.94
CA GLU A 72 -0.41 7.04 -4.00
C GLU A 72 -1.69 6.18 -4.02
N GLN A 73 -1.54 4.91 -3.66
CA GLN A 73 -2.63 3.95 -3.67
C GLN A 73 -3.43 3.91 -2.36
N MET A 74 -2.93 4.57 -1.31
CA MET A 74 -3.56 4.64 0.01
C MET A 74 -4.94 5.27 -0.05
N VAL A 75 -5.04 6.45 -0.65
CA VAL A 75 -6.31 7.20 -0.75
C VAL A 75 -7.38 6.41 -1.49
N PRO A 76 -7.18 5.95 -2.74
CA PRO A 76 -8.22 5.21 -3.44
C PRO A 76 -8.56 3.88 -2.74
N PHE A 77 -7.58 3.20 -2.13
CA PHE A 77 -7.83 1.97 -1.40
C PHE A 77 -8.67 2.19 -0.13
N LEU A 78 -8.21 3.05 0.79
CA LEU A 78 -8.90 3.24 2.08
C LEU A 78 -10.30 3.83 1.88
N THR A 79 -10.47 4.73 0.92
CA THR A 79 -11.79 5.27 0.57
C THR A 79 -12.72 4.15 0.06
N ALA A 80 -12.30 3.39 -0.96
CA ALA A 80 -13.12 2.30 -1.50
C ALA A 80 -13.44 1.22 -0.45
N PHE A 81 -12.44 0.89 0.37
CA PHE A 81 -12.54 -0.09 1.43
C PHE A 81 -13.56 0.30 2.50
N TRP A 82 -13.47 1.53 3.02
CA TRP A 82 -14.40 1.99 4.05
C TRP A 82 -15.80 2.22 3.51
N MET A 83 -15.94 2.73 2.28
CA MET A 83 -17.24 2.82 1.62
C MET A 83 -17.91 1.43 1.50
N TYR A 84 -17.18 0.43 1.01
CA TYR A 84 -17.71 -0.93 0.91
C TYR A 84 -18.01 -1.54 2.28
N ALA A 85 -17.14 -1.32 3.28
CA ALA A 85 -17.36 -1.83 4.63
C ALA A 85 -18.63 -1.24 5.26
N LEU A 86 -18.88 0.05 5.10
CA LEU A 86 -20.00 0.75 5.73
C LEU A 86 -21.33 0.53 5.00
N PHE A 87 -21.32 0.49 3.67
CA PHE A 87 -22.55 0.47 2.88
C PHE A 87 -22.89 -0.89 2.27
N VAL A 88 -21.93 -1.83 2.21
CA VAL A 88 -22.15 -3.14 1.57
C VAL A 88 -21.94 -4.28 2.56
N SER A 89 -20.71 -4.50 3.03
CA SER A 89 -20.43 -5.60 3.97
C SER A 89 -19.05 -5.44 4.66
N PRO A 90 -19.02 -5.27 5.99
CA PRO A 90 -17.76 -5.24 6.75
C PRO A 90 -16.96 -6.55 6.65
N ARG A 91 -17.65 -7.70 6.62
CA ARG A 91 -17.01 -9.02 6.55
C ARG A 91 -16.31 -9.23 5.22
N VAL A 92 -16.99 -8.93 4.11
CA VAL A 92 -16.40 -9.08 2.77
C VAL A 92 -15.32 -8.02 2.54
N ALA A 93 -15.53 -6.78 3.01
CA ALA A 93 -14.48 -5.75 3.00
C ALA A 93 -13.19 -6.28 3.62
N THR A 94 -13.28 -6.89 4.81
CA THR A 94 -12.12 -7.44 5.53
C THR A 94 -11.31 -8.40 4.67
N VAL A 95 -11.97 -9.34 3.98
CA VAL A 95 -11.30 -10.31 3.10
C VAL A 95 -10.61 -9.61 1.92
N LEU A 96 -11.31 -8.70 1.26
CA LEU A 96 -10.78 -7.95 0.11
C LEU A 96 -9.62 -7.03 0.51
N GLY A 97 -9.71 -6.39 1.67
CA GLY A 97 -8.68 -5.54 2.24
C GLY A 97 -7.42 -6.34 2.61
N MET A 98 -7.56 -7.51 3.22
CA MET A 98 -6.43 -8.40 3.48
C MET A 98 -5.79 -8.92 2.19
N ALA A 99 -6.59 -9.28 1.20
CA ALA A 99 -6.08 -9.67 -0.13
C ALA A 99 -5.30 -8.53 -0.79
N TYR A 100 -5.80 -7.30 -0.69
CA TYR A 100 -5.11 -6.11 -1.18
C TYR A 100 -3.75 -5.89 -0.48
N ILE A 101 -3.71 -5.98 0.86
CA ILE A 101 -2.45 -5.85 1.62
C ILE A 101 -1.46 -6.94 1.21
N ALA A 102 -1.93 -8.18 1.02
CA ALA A 102 -1.06 -9.28 0.57
C ALA A 102 -0.43 -8.99 -0.80
N LEU A 103 -1.20 -8.50 -1.76
CA LEU A 103 -0.67 -8.08 -3.08
C LEU A 103 0.37 -6.97 -2.93
N ARG A 104 0.09 -5.96 -2.09
CA ARG A 104 1.02 -4.85 -1.81
C ARG A 104 2.29 -5.32 -1.12
N PHE A 105 2.21 -6.33 -0.27
CA PHE A 105 3.38 -6.93 0.37
C PHE A 105 4.33 -7.59 -0.65
N PHE A 106 3.79 -8.17 -1.72
CA PHE A 106 4.62 -8.75 -2.79
C PHE A 106 5.18 -7.70 -3.77
N TYR A 107 4.61 -6.49 -3.82
CA TYR A 107 5.05 -5.43 -4.74
C TYR A 107 6.55 -5.09 -4.62
N PRO A 108 7.13 -4.77 -3.44
CA PRO A 108 8.57 -4.46 -3.35
C PRO A 108 9.46 -5.62 -3.76
N ARG A 109 9.01 -6.87 -3.55
CA ARG A 109 9.76 -8.07 -3.96
C ARG A 109 9.80 -8.21 -5.48
N LEU A 110 8.68 -7.96 -6.14
CA LEU A 110 8.57 -7.96 -7.60
C LEU A 110 9.21 -6.71 -8.23
N LEU A 111 9.31 -5.61 -7.50
CA LEU A 111 10.09 -4.46 -7.94
C LEU A 111 11.59 -4.83 -7.98
N GLY A 112 12.07 -5.55 -6.96
CA GLY A 112 13.47 -5.95 -6.84
C GLY A 112 14.31 -4.99 -6.00
N LYS A 113 15.60 -5.31 -5.82
CA LYS A 113 16.51 -4.56 -4.94
C LYS A 113 17.13 -3.30 -5.58
N ALA A 114 17.11 -3.21 -6.91
CA ALA A 114 17.72 -2.13 -7.67
C ALA A 114 16.86 -1.81 -8.89
N LEU A 115 16.67 -0.52 -9.17
CA LEU A 115 15.85 -0.02 -10.26
C LEU A 115 16.64 0.99 -11.08
N PHE A 116 16.70 0.81 -12.40
CA PHE A 116 17.45 1.71 -13.28
C PHE A 116 16.55 2.69 -14.04
N ARG A 117 15.56 2.19 -14.81
CA ARG A 117 14.72 3.06 -15.67
C ARG A 117 13.25 2.71 -15.63
N MET A 118 12.89 1.49 -15.99
CA MET A 118 11.49 1.03 -16.00
C MET A 118 11.21 0.01 -14.90
N GLN A 119 9.97 0.03 -14.42
CA GLN A 119 9.49 -1.01 -13.50
C GLN A 119 9.43 -2.36 -14.23
N PRO A 120 9.84 -3.46 -13.57
CA PRO A 120 9.73 -4.78 -14.14
C PRO A 120 8.27 -5.15 -14.45
N ARG A 121 8.01 -5.78 -15.60
CA ARG A 121 6.65 -6.21 -16.00
C ARG A 121 5.99 -7.14 -14.97
N ARG A 122 6.77 -7.92 -14.21
CA ARG A 122 6.26 -8.77 -13.14
C ARG A 122 5.49 -8.01 -12.05
N VAL A 123 5.73 -6.71 -11.89
CA VAL A 123 4.99 -5.86 -10.95
C VAL A 123 3.49 -5.79 -11.32
N TYR A 124 3.13 -5.94 -12.60
CA TYR A 124 1.73 -5.94 -13.02
C TYR A 124 0.90 -7.09 -12.41
N PHE A 125 1.52 -8.21 -12.03
CA PHE A 125 0.82 -9.33 -11.38
C PHE A 125 0.21 -8.96 -10.02
N VAL A 126 0.72 -7.93 -9.36
CA VAL A 126 0.14 -7.43 -8.10
C VAL A 126 -0.59 -6.12 -8.28
N THR A 127 -0.12 -5.28 -9.20
CA THR A 127 -0.73 -3.97 -9.46
C THR A 127 -2.11 -4.12 -10.09
N VAL A 128 -2.27 -4.91 -11.16
CA VAL A 128 -3.57 -5.05 -11.84
C VAL A 128 -4.64 -5.63 -10.92
N PRO A 129 -4.40 -6.72 -10.16
CA PRO A 129 -5.36 -7.20 -9.19
C PRO A 129 -5.67 -6.19 -8.07
N SER A 130 -4.69 -5.41 -7.63
CA SER A 130 -4.93 -4.35 -6.63
C SER A 130 -5.91 -3.30 -7.14
N TYR A 131 -5.77 -2.86 -8.40
CA TYR A 131 -6.74 -1.97 -9.02
C TYR A 131 -8.12 -2.62 -9.16
N ALA A 132 -8.17 -3.88 -9.59
CA ALA A 132 -9.43 -4.61 -9.73
C ALA A 132 -10.20 -4.68 -8.40
N LEU A 133 -9.51 -4.91 -7.28
CA LEU A 133 -10.13 -4.89 -5.95
C LEU A 133 -10.71 -3.51 -5.58
N ILE A 134 -9.97 -2.44 -5.86
CA ILE A 134 -10.45 -1.06 -5.60
C ILE A 134 -11.70 -0.77 -6.44
N PHE A 135 -11.65 -1.03 -7.76
CA PHE A 135 -12.77 -0.77 -8.66
C PHE A 135 -13.98 -1.64 -8.34
N TYR A 136 -13.77 -2.90 -7.96
CA TYR A 136 -14.83 -3.78 -7.50
C TYR A 136 -15.53 -3.20 -6.27
N MET A 137 -14.77 -2.80 -5.24
CA MET A 137 -15.35 -2.21 -4.03
C MET A 137 -16.13 -0.93 -4.32
N LEU A 138 -15.60 -0.04 -5.17
CA LEU A 138 -16.29 1.18 -5.58
C LEU A 138 -17.57 0.87 -6.36
N GLY A 139 -17.48 0.03 -7.39
CA GLY A 139 -18.63 -0.31 -8.24
C GLY A 139 -19.75 -0.99 -7.47
N ALA A 140 -19.41 -1.94 -6.59
CA ALA A 140 -20.38 -2.61 -5.74
C ALA A 140 -21.05 -1.66 -4.73
N THR A 141 -20.30 -0.69 -4.20
CA THR A 141 -20.87 0.34 -3.32
C THR A 141 -21.87 1.22 -4.08
N VAL A 142 -21.50 1.70 -5.26
CA VAL A 142 -22.40 2.53 -6.10
C VAL A 142 -23.67 1.75 -6.45
N TRP A 143 -23.53 0.49 -6.86
CA TRP A 143 -24.66 -0.39 -7.14
C TRP A 143 -25.59 -0.56 -5.94
N GLN A 144 -25.03 -0.82 -4.76
CA GLN A 144 -25.80 -1.00 -3.53
C GLN A 144 -26.59 0.25 -3.16
N VAL A 145 -25.97 1.43 -3.24
CA VAL A 145 -26.61 2.71 -2.88
C VAL A 145 -27.73 3.08 -3.86
N ILE A 146 -27.50 2.90 -5.16
CA ILE A 146 -28.51 3.20 -6.19
C ILE A 146 -29.67 2.20 -6.12
N GLY A 147 -29.39 0.91 -5.94
CA GLY A 147 -30.42 -0.13 -5.86
C GLY A 147 -31.25 -0.10 -4.57
N SER A 148 -30.78 0.60 -3.53
CA SER A 148 -31.53 0.82 -2.30
C SER A 148 -32.31 2.15 -2.27
N SER A 149 -32.22 2.96 -3.32
CA SER A 149 -32.94 4.24 -3.49
C SER A 149 -34.22 4.02 -4.31
#